data_AF-A0A928ZDL1-F1
#
_entry.id   AF-A0A928ZDL1-F1
#
_cell.length_a   1.000
_cell.length_b   1.000
_cell.length_c   1.000
_cell.angle_alpha   90.00
_cell.angle_beta   90.00
_cell.angle_gamma   90.00
#
_symmetry.space_group_name_H-M   'P 1'
#
loop_
_entity.id
_entity.type
_entity.pdbx_description
1 polymer ?
#
loop_
_entity_poly.entity_id
_entity_poly.type
_entity_poly.pdbx_seq_one_letter_code
_entity_poly.pdbx_strand_id
1 'polypeptide(L)'
;MGLKIVKNFDTSFILNSEAKNLLFGLLTNKSFTEQISQRLRETEIQFTNLLFQPVPYSQQTPKGMPREFEQYHHSDEHIIINVPPNFMFQAKIFKPSRLCAIYRKVNHQKFN
;
A
#
# COMPACT_ATOMS: atom_id res chain seq x y z
N MET A 1 16.66 -3.99 13.17
CA MET A 1 15.52 -3.38 13.88
C MET A 1 14.22 -3.84 13.24
N GLY A 2 13.35 -4.43 14.06
CA GLY A 2 12.26 -5.32 13.63
C GLY A 2 11.10 -4.63 12.92
N LEU A 3 10.68 -5.23 11.82
CA LEU A 3 9.43 -4.92 11.13
C LEU A 3 8.26 -5.18 12.08
N LYS A 4 7.69 -4.11 12.66
CA LYS A 4 6.39 -4.14 13.32
C LYS A 4 5.33 -4.39 12.25
N ILE A 5 5.02 -5.67 12.01
CA ILE A 5 3.83 -6.07 11.27
C ILE A 5 2.65 -5.74 12.19
N VAL A 6 1.94 -4.65 11.89
CA VAL A 6 0.72 -4.25 12.61
C VAL A 6 -0.26 -5.42 12.56
N LYS A 7 -0.53 -6.00 13.74
CA LYS A 7 -1.55 -7.01 13.96
C LYS A 7 -2.82 -6.29 14.43
N ASN A 8 -3.93 -6.65 13.79
CA ASN A 8 -5.33 -6.54 14.23
C ASN A 8 -6.11 -5.28 13.86
N PHE A 9 -7.03 -5.45 12.89
CA PHE A 9 -8.45 -5.10 13.02
C PHE A 9 -9.29 -6.16 12.26
N ASP A 10 -10.49 -6.47 12.75
CA ASP A 10 -11.32 -7.70 12.66
C ASP A 10 -11.73 -8.30 11.28
N THR A 11 -10.92 -8.12 10.25
CA THR A 11 -11.02 -8.82 8.95
C THR A 11 -9.63 -9.24 8.47
N SER A 12 -8.81 -9.80 9.37
CA SER A 12 -7.40 -10.10 9.12
C SER A 12 -7.25 -11.20 8.07
N PHE A 13 -7.17 -10.82 6.81
CA PHE A 13 -6.52 -11.65 5.81
C PHE A 13 -5.06 -11.82 6.25
N ILE A 14 -4.72 -13.04 6.64
CA ILE A 14 -3.36 -13.40 6.99
C ILE A 14 -2.66 -13.76 5.69
N LEU A 15 -1.78 -12.87 5.23
CA LEU A 15 -0.81 -13.24 4.20
C LEU A 15 0.07 -14.35 4.78
N ASN A 16 0.04 -15.52 4.14
CA ASN A 16 1.09 -16.50 4.41
C ASN A 16 2.46 -15.90 3.99
N SER A 17 3.54 -16.39 4.61
CA SER A 17 4.88 -15.80 4.42
C SER A 17 5.32 -15.79 2.95
N GLU A 18 4.91 -16.80 2.18
CA GLU A 18 5.22 -16.91 0.74
C GLU A 18 4.51 -15.82 -0.08
N ALA A 19 3.19 -15.70 0.05
CA ALA A 19 2.36 -14.69 -0.60
C ALA A 19 2.81 -13.28 -0.23
N LYS A 20 3.18 -13.06 1.04
CA LYS A 20 3.73 -11.78 1.49
C LYS A 20 5.02 -11.45 0.74
N ASN A 21 5.98 -12.38 0.72
CA ASN A 21 7.27 -12.17 0.08
C ASN A 21 7.13 -11.92 -1.43
N LEU A 22 6.27 -12.69 -2.10
CA LEU A 22 5.95 -12.51 -3.51
C LEU A 22 5.32 -11.14 -3.77
N LEU A 23 4.25 -10.80 -3.05
CA LEU A 23 3.55 -9.54 -3.23
C LEU A 23 4.47 -8.35 -2.94
N PHE A 24 5.25 -8.41 -1.86
CA PHE A 24 6.15 -7.32 -1.47
C PHE A 24 7.26 -7.16 -2.49
N GLY A 25 7.82 -8.27 -3.01
CA GLY A 25 8.82 -8.23 -4.10
C GLY A 25 8.28 -7.60 -5.38
N LEU A 26 7.00 -7.83 -5.71
CA LEU A 26 6.35 -7.19 -6.85
C LEU A 26 6.12 -5.69 -6.60
N LEU A 27 5.70 -5.32 -5.38
CA LEU A 27 5.41 -3.93 -5.00
C LEU A 27 6.66 -3.07 -4.78
N THR A 28 7.81 -3.69 -4.49
CA THR A 28 9.14 -3.03 -4.41
C THR A 28 9.93 -3.11 -5.71
N ASN A 29 9.40 -3.80 -6.74
CA ASN A 29 10.09 -3.95 -8.00
C ASN A 29 10.37 -2.59 -8.64
N LYS A 30 11.63 -2.33 -9.01
CA LYS A 30 12.08 -1.05 -9.56
C LYS A 30 11.33 -0.65 -10.83
N SER A 31 11.05 -1.59 -11.73
CA SER A 31 10.28 -1.30 -12.95
C SER A 31 8.85 -0.87 -12.62
N PHE A 32 8.24 -1.48 -11.60
CA PHE A 32 6.90 -1.08 -11.16
C PHE A 32 6.93 0.31 -10.52
N THR A 33 7.83 0.57 -9.58
CA THR A 33 7.91 1.87 -8.88
C THR A 33 8.27 3.02 -9.82
N GLU A 34 9.15 2.80 -10.81
CA GLU A 34 9.49 3.78 -11.85
C GLU A 34 8.29 4.10 -12.76
N GLN A 35 7.53 3.08 -13.17
CA GLN A 35 6.32 3.31 -13.98
C GLN A 35 5.30 4.15 -13.23
N ILE A 36 5.12 3.88 -11.93
CA ILE A 36 4.21 4.65 -11.09
C ILE A 36 4.75 6.07 -10.87
N SER A 37 6.02 6.24 -10.55
CA SER A 37 6.60 7.56 -10.30
C SER A 37 6.47 8.46 -11.52
N GLN A 38 6.75 7.93 -12.72
CA GLN A 38 6.54 8.62 -13.99
C GLN A 38 5.08 9.04 -14.21
N ARG A 39 4.11 8.16 -13.95
CA ARG A 39 2.68 8.48 -14.10
C ARG A 39 2.22 9.56 -13.13
N LEU A 40 2.72 9.54 -11.91
CA LEU A 40 2.38 10.49 -10.86
C LEU A 40 3.20 11.77 -10.91
N ARG A 41 4.16 11.87 -11.85
CA ARG A 41 5.14 12.96 -11.96
C ARG A 41 5.94 13.17 -10.66
N GLU A 42 6.14 12.08 -9.93
CA GLU A 42 6.95 12.04 -8.73
C GLU A 42 8.35 11.55 -9.11
N THR A 43 9.38 12.07 -8.46
CA THR A 43 10.75 11.65 -8.83
C THR A 43 11.02 10.21 -8.43
N GLU A 44 10.61 9.83 -7.23
CA GLU A 44 10.81 8.49 -6.71
C GLU A 44 9.81 8.19 -5.58
N ILE A 45 9.37 6.94 -5.54
CA ILE A 45 8.47 6.42 -4.51
C ILE A 45 9.03 5.14 -3.90
N GLN A 46 8.78 4.95 -2.60
CA GLN A 46 9.26 3.82 -1.83
C GLN A 46 8.09 3.12 -1.16
N PHE A 47 7.95 1.80 -1.38
CA PHE A 47 6.92 1.02 -0.70
C PHE A 47 7.20 0.97 0.81
N THR A 48 6.19 1.29 1.62
CA THR A 48 6.32 1.40 3.09
C THR A 48 6.10 0.08 3.82
N ASN A 49 5.89 -1.02 3.09
CA ASN A 49 5.49 -2.32 3.65
C ASN A 49 4.10 -2.32 4.33
N LEU A 50 3.32 -1.25 4.14
CA LEU A 50 1.95 -1.13 4.65
C LEU A 50 0.95 -1.45 3.54
N LEU A 51 0.00 -2.33 3.87
CA LEU A 51 -1.13 -2.69 3.04
C LEU A 51 -2.41 -2.56 3.86
N PHE A 52 -3.51 -2.21 3.20
CA PHE A 52 -4.83 -2.24 3.81
C PHE A 52 -5.90 -2.68 2.81
N GLN A 53 -6.99 -3.22 3.33
CA GLN A 53 -8.19 -3.46 2.54
C GLN A 53 -9.05 -2.19 2.56
N PRO A 54 -9.46 -1.65 1.40
CA PRO A 54 -10.44 -0.58 1.39
C PRO A 54 -11.77 -1.09 1.94
N VAL A 55 -12.37 -0.30 2.81
CA VAL A 55 -13.64 -0.62 3.47
C VAL A 55 -14.80 0.06 2.74
N PRO A 56 -16.04 -0.46 2.84
CA PRO A 56 -17.19 0.25 2.31
C PRO A 56 -17.31 1.65 2.90
N TYR A 57 -17.88 2.57 2.12
CA TYR A 57 -18.23 3.90 2.61
C TYR A 57 -19.26 3.76 3.73
N SER A 58 -19.02 4.41 4.86
CA SER A 58 -19.95 4.48 5.98
C SER A 58 -19.80 5.82 6.70
N GLN A 59 -20.70 6.12 7.63
CA GLN A 59 -20.57 7.33 8.48
C GLN A 59 -19.26 7.33 9.28
N GLN A 60 -18.70 6.16 9.58
CA GLN A 60 -17.44 6.01 10.31
C GLN A 60 -16.22 5.94 9.39
N THR A 61 -16.40 5.70 8.08
CA THR A 61 -15.33 5.49 7.09
C THR A 61 -15.65 6.25 5.79
N PRO A 62 -15.76 7.59 5.82
CA PRO A 62 -16.19 8.39 4.67
C PRO A 62 -15.18 8.34 3.51
N LYS A 63 -13.94 7.91 3.75
CA LYS A 63 -12.90 7.78 2.72
C LYS A 63 -12.73 6.34 2.21
N GLY A 64 -13.59 5.42 2.65
CA GLY A 64 -13.50 4.00 2.25
C GLY A 64 -12.19 3.35 2.68
N MET A 65 -11.59 3.82 3.77
CA MET A 65 -10.34 3.30 4.33
C MET A 65 -10.43 3.16 5.85
N PRO A 66 -9.65 2.26 6.45
CA PRO A 66 -9.56 2.16 7.90
C PRO A 66 -8.94 3.42 8.52
N ARG A 67 -9.43 3.82 9.69
CA ARG A 67 -9.01 5.04 10.39
C ARG A 67 -7.50 5.16 10.61
N GLU A 68 -6.82 4.04 10.87
CA GLU A 68 -5.37 4.01 11.05
C GLU A 68 -4.57 4.39 9.79
N PHE A 69 -5.17 4.25 8.61
CA PHE A 69 -4.54 4.60 7.33
C PHE A 69 -4.99 5.95 6.77
N GLU A 70 -6.00 6.60 7.38
CA GLU A 70 -6.47 7.94 6.95
C GLU A 70 -5.38 9.01 7.01
N GLN A 71 -4.44 8.89 7.94
CA GLN A 71 -3.30 9.79 8.05
C GLN A 71 -2.46 9.85 6.76
N TYR A 72 -2.36 8.74 6.01
CA TYR A 72 -1.60 8.67 4.77
C TYR A 72 -2.34 9.27 3.59
N HIS A 73 -3.68 9.33 3.64
CA HIS A 73 -4.48 10.02 2.64
C HIS A 73 -4.38 11.54 2.78
N HIS A 74 -4.19 12.04 4.00
CA HIS A 74 -4.02 13.48 4.25
C HIS A 74 -2.56 13.95 4.20
N SER A 75 -1.62 13.04 3.93
CA SER A 75 -0.20 13.35 3.89
C SER A 75 0.27 13.59 2.46
N ASP A 76 0.80 14.77 2.18
CA ASP A 76 1.42 15.09 0.89
C ASP A 76 2.68 14.25 0.61
N GLU A 77 3.24 13.61 1.64
CA GLU A 77 4.44 12.77 1.57
C GLU A 77 4.13 11.33 1.17
N HIS A 78 2.86 10.93 1.18
CA HIS A 78 2.44 9.55 0.93
C HIS A 78 1.53 9.45 -0.28
N ILE A 79 1.53 8.26 -0.88
CA ILE A 79 0.69 7.91 -2.01
C ILE A 79 0.04 6.56 -1.72
N ILE A 80 -1.26 6.48 -1.92
CA ILE A 80 -2.02 5.24 -1.81
C ILE A 80 -2.29 4.72 -3.22
N ILE A 81 -1.91 3.47 -3.47
CA ILE A 81 -2.03 2.83 -4.78
C ILE A 81 -2.83 1.55 -4.64
N ASN A 82 -3.83 1.35 -5.49
CA ASN A 82 -4.52 0.07 -5.58
C ASN A 82 -3.55 -0.99 -6.09
N VAL A 83 -3.40 -2.08 -5.35
CA VAL A 83 -2.58 -3.22 -5.75
C VAL A 83 -3.17 -3.81 -7.03
N PRO A 84 -2.39 -3.94 -8.11
CA PRO A 84 -2.86 -4.53 -9.36
C PRO A 84 -3.38 -5.97 -9.15
N PRO A 85 -4.53 -6.36 -9.75
CA PRO A 85 -5.07 -7.71 -9.59
C PRO A 85 -4.10 -8.81 -10.02
N ASN A 86 -3.30 -8.58 -11.07
CA ASN A 86 -2.28 -9.53 -11.51
C ASN A 86 -1.21 -9.80 -10.44
N PHE A 87 -0.86 -8.82 -9.60
CA PHE A 87 0.09 -9.02 -8.50
C PHE A 87 -0.56 -9.84 -7.37
N MET A 88 -1.82 -9.58 -7.07
CA MET A 88 -2.60 -10.39 -6.12
C MET A 88 -2.69 -11.84 -6.59
N PHE A 89 -2.98 -12.08 -7.88
CA PHE A 89 -3.04 -13.43 -8.46
C PHE A 89 -1.69 -14.14 -8.43
N GLN A 90 -0.59 -13.47 -8.77
CA GLN A 90 0.77 -14.04 -8.69
C GLN A 90 1.13 -14.45 -7.25
N ALA A 91 0.72 -13.65 -6.26
CA ALA A 91 0.90 -13.97 -4.85
C ALA A 91 -0.17 -14.95 -4.29
N LYS A 92 -1.04 -15.51 -5.15
CA LYS A 92 -2.14 -16.43 -4.76
C LYS A 92 -3.12 -15.81 -3.74
N ILE A 93 -3.34 -14.51 -3.81
CA ILE A 93 -4.26 -13.75 -2.96
C ILE A 93 -5.60 -13.61 -3.69
N PHE A 94 -6.59 -14.38 -3.25
CA PHE A 94 -7.96 -14.33 -3.79
C PHE A 94 -8.95 -13.61 -2.88
N LYS A 95 -8.59 -13.43 -1.60
CA LYS A 95 -9.31 -12.63 -0.62
C LYS A 95 -8.30 -11.83 0.19
N PRO A 96 -8.50 -10.51 0.38
CA PRO A 96 -9.63 -9.70 -0.11
C PRO A 96 -9.59 -9.46 -1.62
N SER A 97 -10.68 -8.94 -2.20
CA SER A 97 -10.76 -8.63 -3.64
C SER A 97 -9.99 -7.38 -4.06
N ARG A 98 -9.68 -6.51 -3.08
CA ARG A 98 -8.91 -5.28 -3.28
C ARG A 98 -7.94 -5.11 -2.13
N LEU A 99 -6.74 -4.67 -2.46
CA LEU A 99 -5.72 -4.22 -1.53
C LEU A 99 -5.20 -2.86 -1.98
N CYS A 100 -4.87 -2.01 -1.02
CA CYS A 100 -4.20 -0.75 -1.24
C CYS A 100 -2.81 -0.82 -0.60
N ALA A 101 -1.82 -0.29 -1.30
CA ALA A 101 -0.43 -0.19 -0.87
C ALA A 101 -0.05 1.26 -0.62
N ILE A 102 0.74 1.49 0.43
CA ILE A 102 1.18 2.83 0.81
C ILE A 102 2.64 3.01 0.40
N TYR A 103 2.89 4.07 -0.34
CA TYR A 103 4.20 4.50 -0.79
C TYR A 103 4.55 5.84 -0.15
N ARG A 104 5.83 6.04 0.15
CA ARG A 104 6.39 7.33 0.56
C ARG A 104 7.09 7.96 -0.64
N LYS A 105 6.90 9.26 -0.87
CA LYS A 105 7.65 10.04 -1.84
C LYS A 105 9.07 10.27 -1.32
N VAL A 106 10.09 10.01 -2.12
CA VAL A 106 11.50 10.13 -1.71
C VAL A 106 12.03 11.56 -1.94
N ASN A 107 11.35 12.36 -2.77
CA ASN A 107 11.83 13.68 -3.20
C ASN A 107 11.20 14.89 -2.53
N HIS A 108 10.79 14.79 -1.26
CA HIS A 108 10.62 15.98 -0.42
C HIS A 108 12.00 16.56 -0.04
N GLN A 109 12.75 17.05 -1.02
CA GLN A 109 13.72 18.09 -0.75
C GLN A 109 12.93 19.36 -0.43
N LYS A 110 12.71 19.57 0.86
CA LYS A 110 12.49 20.91 1.39
C LYS A 110 13.75 21.72 1.09
N PHE A 111 13.80 22.36 -0.07
CA PHE A 111 14.58 23.58 -0.20
C PHE A 111 13.73 24.69 0.41
N ASN A 112 14.03 25.00 1.67
CA ASN A 112 13.99 26.35 2.22
C ASN A 112 14.74 26.37 3.55
#